data_AF-A0A962GWB5-F1
#
_entry.id   AF-A0A962GWB5-F1
#
_cell.length_a   1.000
_cell.length_b   1.000
_cell.length_c   1.000
_cell.angle_alpha   90.00
_cell.angle_beta   90.00
_cell.angle_gamma   90.00
#
_symmetry.space_group_name_H-M   'P 1'
#
loop_
_entity.id
_entity.type
_entity.pdbx_description
1 polymer ?
#
loop_
_entity_poly.entity_id
_entity_poly.type
_entity_poly.pdbx_seq_one_letter_code
_entity_poly.pdbx_strand_id
1 'polypeptide(L)'
;MSTLLRKSHFLGAKFRTLRKRNGLTLQDLSARCIQLDADLAPSVSYLSMIETGQRIPSPGLLELLASVFQKDPHWFLDENPEIEATPREKVKGGAARIPLEPGFLFSRELLEAAIPELLAQTGTTGQQFAHLLIRSYQEMAQNDFPDLERSAEEVGERRFPLTVDDLLSLCRRHGVKVHWFDRKPLLARDNDREVRSVMRSFYEAPGTVYANRELQKDPARLKFDLASHLAHRILHGGDGLKSAHATGGEMGGSPTGTVENTGGMNAQDVLSAWRDFECGFFAGALLCPKRPFRRFLSRESYRVEACSKLELTPAVIMRRMTAVSPYRHWHFFDAYPPGYLRAVYRGNGIPLPWGNFAMVSDPCPHWAVFRMLGRGKTSQPASQISVLIDGERALLYCCHSLRTRDMAGNPHVLSVGIDLAPALESQGFDAEAIVQSIHQACRRHSGTATVPATTAAAIRTVGRVLNIGWVGEALESPASVICPRSNACPRTPACSATAPATRTTEISAVRQQILDESRRKNTT
;
A
#
# COMPACT_ATOMS: atom_id res chain seq x y z
N MET A 1 13.56 42.84 -15.88
CA MET A 1 13.10 42.02 -17.02
C MET A 1 14.24 41.60 -17.97
N SER A 2 15.22 42.45 -18.32
CA SER A 2 16.29 42.10 -19.29
C SER A 2 17.31 41.07 -18.80
N THR A 3 17.46 40.88 -17.49
CA THR A 3 18.38 39.91 -16.87
C THR A 3 17.85 38.46 -16.86
N LEU A 4 16.53 38.25 -16.82
CA LEU A 4 15.93 36.90 -16.86
C LEU A 4 16.01 36.30 -18.26
N LEU A 5 15.86 37.12 -19.31
CA LEU A 5 15.88 36.69 -20.71
C LEU A 5 17.21 36.05 -21.15
N ARG A 6 18.34 36.48 -20.59
CA ARG A 6 19.67 35.92 -20.94
C ARG A 6 19.97 34.58 -20.26
N LYS A 7 19.35 34.30 -19.12
CA LYS A 7 19.66 33.14 -18.26
C LYS A 7 18.62 32.02 -18.30
N SER A 8 17.55 32.15 -19.10
CA SER A 8 16.40 31.25 -19.07
C SER A 8 16.44 30.10 -20.09
N HIS A 9 17.56 29.89 -20.81
CA HIS A 9 17.63 28.96 -21.93
C HIS A 9 17.22 27.51 -21.57
N PHE A 10 17.55 27.04 -20.36
CA PHE A 10 17.20 25.70 -19.88
C PHE A 10 16.03 25.66 -18.90
N LEU A 11 15.41 26.82 -18.59
CA LEU A 11 14.37 26.93 -17.57
C LEU A 11 13.18 25.99 -17.85
N GLY A 12 12.65 26.02 -19.08
CA GLY A 12 11.51 25.18 -19.46
C GLY A 12 11.82 23.68 -19.41
N ALA A 13 13.02 23.30 -19.86
CA ALA A 13 13.50 21.92 -19.82
C ALA A 13 13.68 21.43 -18.37
N LYS A 14 14.24 22.27 -17.50
CA LYS A 14 14.40 21.99 -16.06
C LYS A 14 13.07 21.74 -15.36
N PHE A 15 12.07 22.59 -15.59
CA PHE A 15 10.72 22.39 -15.06
C PHE A 15 10.10 21.09 -15.56
N ARG A 16 10.17 20.84 -16.87
CA ARG A 16 9.62 19.62 -17.48
C ARG A 16 10.26 18.38 -16.89
N THR A 17 11.59 18.35 -16.76
CA THR A 17 12.32 17.22 -16.22
C THR A 17 11.99 17.01 -14.75
N LEU A 18 12.02 18.05 -13.90
CA LEU A 18 11.63 17.92 -12.49
C LEU A 18 10.20 17.44 -12.32
N ARG A 19 9.26 17.98 -13.11
CA ARG A 19 7.86 17.57 -13.07
C ARG A 19 7.72 16.08 -13.41
N LYS A 20 8.34 15.63 -14.51
CA LYS A 20 8.33 14.21 -14.92
C LYS A 20 9.02 13.31 -13.90
N ARG A 21 10.17 13.73 -13.35
CA ARG A 21 10.93 13.01 -12.31
C ARG A 21 10.10 12.79 -11.03
N ASN A 22 9.20 13.72 -10.72
CA ASN A 22 8.26 13.62 -9.59
C ASN A 22 6.90 13.00 -9.98
N GLY A 23 6.74 12.47 -11.20
CA GLY A 23 5.51 11.81 -11.66
C GLY A 23 4.29 12.74 -11.81
N LEU A 24 4.50 14.05 -11.81
CA LEU A 24 3.43 15.04 -11.83
C LEU A 24 2.95 15.31 -13.27
N THR A 25 1.64 15.41 -13.47
CA THR A 25 1.06 15.99 -14.69
C THR A 25 1.06 17.51 -14.59
N LEU A 26 0.87 18.22 -15.71
CA LEU A 26 0.71 19.68 -15.69
C LEU A 26 -0.50 20.10 -14.81
N GLN A 27 -1.54 19.29 -14.79
CA GLN A 27 -2.72 19.51 -13.96
C GLN A 27 -2.39 19.38 -12.46
N ASP A 28 -1.55 18.42 -12.08
CA ASP A 28 -1.12 18.29 -10.69
C ASP A 28 -0.25 19.47 -10.27
N LEU A 29 0.70 19.88 -11.13
CA LEU A 29 1.55 21.04 -10.84
C LEU A 29 0.72 22.32 -10.66
N SER A 30 -0.27 22.55 -11.54
CA SER A 30 -1.20 23.68 -11.41
C SER A 30 -1.99 23.60 -10.09
N ALA A 31 -2.52 22.42 -9.74
CA ALA A 31 -3.23 22.23 -8.48
C ALA A 31 -2.34 22.48 -7.25
N ARG A 32 -1.05 22.11 -7.30
CA ARG A 32 -0.06 22.40 -6.25
C ARG A 32 0.21 23.90 -6.13
N CYS A 33 0.27 24.63 -7.24
CA CYS A 33 0.42 26.08 -7.23
C CYS A 33 -0.78 26.75 -6.54
N ILE A 34 -2.01 26.35 -6.90
CA ILE A 34 -3.25 26.89 -6.31
C ILE A 34 -3.28 26.72 -4.78
N GLN A 35 -2.72 25.63 -4.26
CA GLN A 35 -2.67 25.36 -2.82
C GLN A 35 -1.72 26.27 -2.05
N LEU A 36 -0.67 26.77 -2.71
CA LEU A 36 0.32 27.65 -2.11
C LEU A 36 -0.09 29.11 -2.27
N ASP A 37 -0.53 29.48 -3.48
CA ASP A 37 -0.99 30.82 -3.83
C ASP A 37 -2.00 30.72 -4.98
N ALA A 38 -3.28 30.97 -4.68
CA ALA A 38 -4.36 30.84 -5.66
C ALA A 38 -4.36 31.98 -6.69
N ASP A 39 -3.88 33.17 -6.33
CA ASP A 39 -3.93 34.36 -7.19
C ASP A 39 -2.80 34.32 -8.22
N LEU A 40 -1.65 33.76 -7.85
CA LEU A 40 -0.47 33.64 -8.71
C LEU A 40 -0.42 32.33 -9.51
N ALA A 41 -1.31 31.37 -9.21
CA ALA A 41 -1.27 30.04 -9.81
C ALA A 41 -1.46 30.05 -11.35
N PRO A 42 -0.57 29.38 -12.11
CA PRO A 42 -0.67 29.33 -13.56
C PRO A 42 -1.71 28.29 -14.03
N SER A 43 -2.34 28.57 -15.17
CA SER A 43 -3.17 27.60 -15.88
C SER A 43 -2.32 26.48 -16.47
N VAL A 44 -2.95 25.33 -16.78
CA VAL A 44 -2.29 24.18 -17.42
C VAL A 44 -1.67 24.56 -18.77
N SER A 45 -2.35 25.40 -19.56
CA SER A 45 -1.83 25.90 -20.84
C SER A 45 -0.61 26.81 -20.63
N TYR A 46 -0.63 27.66 -19.60
CA TYR A 46 0.50 28.52 -19.29
C TYR A 46 1.74 27.73 -18.83
N LEU A 47 1.56 26.72 -17.97
CA LEU A 47 2.63 25.79 -17.60
C LEU A 47 3.23 25.08 -18.83
N SER A 48 2.39 24.66 -19.78
CA SER A 48 2.86 24.04 -21.02
C SER A 48 3.73 24.98 -21.83
N MET A 49 3.34 26.26 -21.97
CA MET A 49 4.12 27.29 -22.66
C MET A 49 5.45 27.59 -21.96
N ILE A 50 5.51 27.51 -20.63
CA ILE A 50 6.78 27.63 -19.89
C ILE A 50 7.70 26.45 -20.20
N GLU A 51 7.19 25.22 -20.15
CA GLU A 51 7.99 24.02 -20.42
C GLU A 51 8.49 23.90 -21.86
N THR A 52 7.79 24.49 -22.81
CA THR A 52 8.21 24.56 -24.22
C THR A 52 9.12 25.76 -24.52
N GLY A 53 9.38 26.63 -23.55
CA GLY A 53 10.18 27.84 -23.72
C GLY A 53 9.46 28.98 -24.45
N GLN A 54 8.16 28.85 -24.70
CA GLN A 54 7.34 29.89 -25.35
C GLN A 54 7.02 31.07 -24.43
N ARG A 55 7.04 30.85 -23.11
CA ARG A 55 6.82 31.88 -22.08
C ARG A 55 7.87 31.79 -20.98
N ILE A 56 8.29 32.95 -20.48
CA ILE A 56 9.15 33.06 -19.31
C ILE A 56 8.24 33.45 -18.13
N PRO A 57 8.29 32.74 -16.99
CA PRO A 57 7.48 33.10 -15.83
C PRO A 57 7.89 34.46 -15.25
N SER A 58 6.96 35.17 -14.63
CA SER A 58 7.28 36.35 -13.82
C SER A 58 8.12 35.94 -12.60
N PRO A 59 8.85 36.87 -11.95
CA PRO A 59 9.63 36.55 -10.75
C PRO A 59 8.80 35.87 -9.65
N GLY A 60 7.61 36.40 -9.34
CA GLY A 60 6.73 35.78 -8.35
C GLY A 60 6.26 34.38 -8.78
N LEU A 61 5.92 34.17 -10.06
CA LEU A 61 5.55 32.84 -10.53
C LEU A 61 6.73 31.86 -10.50
N LEU A 62 7.95 32.33 -10.77
CA LEU A 62 9.16 31.52 -10.65
C LEU A 62 9.39 31.11 -9.19
N GLU A 63 9.21 32.02 -8.24
CA GLU A 63 9.27 31.71 -6.80
C GLU A 63 8.22 30.68 -6.38
N LEU A 64 6.98 30.83 -6.86
CA LEU A 64 5.91 29.87 -6.59
C LEU A 64 6.26 28.47 -7.13
N LEU A 65 6.69 28.37 -8.40
CA LEU A 65 7.08 27.08 -8.99
C LEU A 65 8.30 26.48 -8.29
N ALA A 66 9.29 27.31 -7.96
CA ALA A 66 10.48 26.88 -7.23
C ALA A 66 10.11 26.35 -5.83
N SER A 67 9.14 26.98 -5.17
CA SER A 67 8.62 26.53 -3.87
C SER A 67 7.93 25.16 -3.95
N VAL A 68 7.21 24.84 -5.03
CA VAL A 68 6.60 23.50 -5.21
C VAL A 68 7.66 22.42 -5.25
N PHE A 69 8.78 22.68 -5.94
CA PHE A 69 9.91 21.74 -6.05
C PHE A 69 10.95 21.89 -4.94
N GLN A 70 10.76 22.82 -3.99
CA GLN A 70 11.72 23.15 -2.93
C GLN A 70 13.14 23.42 -3.49
N LYS A 71 13.22 24.18 -4.58
CA LYS A 71 14.48 24.62 -5.21
C LYS A 71 14.63 26.14 -5.08
N ASP A 72 15.85 26.63 -5.17
CA ASP A 72 16.11 28.07 -5.27
C ASP A 72 15.72 28.57 -6.68
N PRO A 73 15.05 29.73 -6.83
CA PRO A 73 14.74 30.30 -8.15
C PRO A 73 15.95 30.41 -9.09
N HIS A 74 17.13 30.71 -8.56
CA HIS A 74 18.37 30.83 -9.34
C HIS A 74 18.82 29.50 -9.93
N TRP A 75 18.46 28.36 -9.34
CA TRP A 75 18.76 27.03 -9.89
C TRP A 75 18.12 26.83 -11.27
N PHE A 76 16.96 27.44 -11.53
CA PHE A 76 16.31 27.38 -12.84
C PHE A 76 16.93 28.33 -13.87
N LEU A 77 17.74 29.27 -13.41
CA LEU A 77 18.40 30.31 -14.19
C LEU A 77 19.91 30.09 -14.31
N ASP A 78 20.47 29.07 -13.66
CA ASP A 78 21.81 28.65 -13.96
C ASP A 78 21.80 27.98 -15.35
N GLU A 79 22.67 28.44 -16.25
CA GLU A 79 22.74 27.97 -17.64
C GLU A 79 23.30 26.54 -17.75
N ASN A 80 23.31 25.78 -16.63
CA ASN A 80 23.77 24.41 -16.61
C ASN A 80 22.70 23.49 -17.23
N PRO A 81 23.03 22.77 -18.33
CA PRO A 81 22.14 21.77 -18.91
C PRO A 81 22.05 20.48 -18.07
N GLU A 82 23.01 20.24 -17.16
CA GLU A 82 23.03 19.04 -16.34
C GLU A 82 21.96 19.10 -15.25
N ILE A 83 20.92 18.32 -15.47
CA ILE A 83 20.04 17.85 -14.41
C ILE A 83 20.57 16.46 -14.09
N GLU A 84 21.13 16.28 -12.88
CA GLU A 84 21.69 15.02 -12.40
C GLU A 84 20.93 13.81 -12.93
N ALA A 85 21.69 12.83 -13.46
CA ALA A 85 21.16 11.69 -14.18
C ALA A 85 19.99 11.01 -13.44
N THR A 86 19.00 10.53 -14.21
CA THR A 86 17.91 9.72 -13.68
C THR A 86 18.48 8.59 -12.85
N PRO A 87 18.13 8.45 -11.56
CA PRO A 87 18.60 7.32 -10.76
C PRO A 87 18.25 6.03 -11.49
N ARG A 88 19.22 5.12 -11.60
CA ARG A 88 18.96 3.77 -12.11
C ARG A 88 17.81 3.18 -11.29
N GLU A 89 16.81 2.59 -11.95
CA GLU A 89 15.76 1.83 -11.24
C GLU A 89 16.45 0.79 -10.35
N LYS A 90 16.59 1.09 -9.05
CA LYS A 90 17.00 0.08 -8.07
C LYS A 90 15.91 -0.99 -8.06
N VAL A 91 16.38 -2.24 -7.92
CA VAL A 91 15.57 -3.46 -7.95
C VAL A 91 14.22 -3.24 -7.28
N LYS A 92 13.15 -3.34 -8.10
CA LYS A 92 11.75 -3.39 -7.65
C LYS A 92 11.70 -4.36 -6.48
N GLY A 93 11.42 -3.87 -5.27
CA GLY A 93 11.42 -4.75 -4.11
C GLY A 93 10.31 -5.82 -4.22
N GLY A 94 10.37 -6.80 -3.34
CA GLY A 94 9.72 -8.10 -3.49
C GLY A 94 10.75 -9.20 -3.26
N ALA A 95 10.31 -10.46 -3.20
CA ALA A 95 11.25 -11.58 -3.11
C ALA A 95 12.21 -11.52 -4.31
N ALA A 96 13.50 -11.83 -4.06
CA ALA A 96 14.49 -11.88 -5.13
C ALA A 96 14.01 -12.82 -6.23
N ARG A 97 13.98 -12.33 -7.48
CA ARG A 97 13.64 -13.18 -8.63
C ARG A 97 14.79 -14.15 -8.83
N ILE A 98 14.47 -15.44 -8.80
CA ILE A 98 15.43 -16.49 -9.10
C ILE A 98 15.20 -16.89 -10.56
N PRO A 99 16.25 -16.96 -11.39
CA PRO A 99 16.12 -17.54 -12.72
C PRO A 99 15.65 -19.00 -12.59
N LEU A 100 14.59 -19.34 -13.30
CA LEU A 100 14.02 -20.68 -13.29
C LEU A 100 14.81 -21.58 -14.24
N GLU A 101 15.97 -22.05 -13.77
CA GLU A 101 16.88 -22.90 -14.54
C GLU A 101 17.18 -24.24 -13.83
N PRO A 102 17.27 -25.37 -14.55
CA PRO A 102 17.08 -25.48 -15.99
C PRO A 102 15.60 -25.32 -16.41
N GLY A 103 15.35 -24.51 -17.44
CA GLY A 103 13.99 -24.08 -17.82
C GLY A 103 12.96 -25.20 -18.05
N PHE A 104 13.39 -26.40 -18.46
CA PHE A 104 12.49 -27.53 -18.67
C PHE A 104 11.79 -28.00 -17.39
N LEU A 105 12.38 -27.83 -16.20
CA LEU A 105 11.76 -28.18 -14.91
C LEU A 105 10.60 -27.24 -14.55
N PHE A 106 10.50 -26.11 -15.22
CA PHE A 106 9.49 -25.08 -15.01
C PHE A 106 8.55 -24.99 -16.22
N SER A 107 8.41 -26.08 -16.99
CA SER A 107 7.39 -26.16 -18.03
C SER A 107 6.00 -26.03 -17.42
N ARG A 108 5.04 -25.57 -18.23
CA ARG A 108 3.66 -25.41 -17.79
C ARG A 108 3.09 -26.72 -17.25
N GLU A 109 3.34 -27.83 -17.93
CA GLU A 109 2.84 -29.16 -17.58
C GLU A 109 3.40 -29.64 -16.24
N LEU A 110 4.70 -29.43 -15.98
CA LEU A 110 5.31 -29.81 -14.70
C LEU A 110 4.83 -28.92 -13.55
N LEU A 111 4.64 -27.62 -13.79
CA LEU A 111 4.10 -26.70 -12.78
C LEU A 111 2.63 -27.01 -12.45
N GLU A 112 1.80 -27.30 -13.45
CA GLU A 112 0.41 -27.72 -13.26
C GLU A 112 0.30 -29.01 -12.43
N ALA A 113 1.27 -29.93 -12.56
CA ALA A 113 1.33 -31.16 -11.76
C ALA A 113 1.94 -30.95 -10.35
N ALA A 114 3.01 -30.16 -10.23
CA ALA A 114 3.79 -30.04 -8.98
C ALA A 114 3.20 -29.02 -7.99
N ILE A 115 2.53 -27.96 -8.46
CA ILE A 115 1.97 -26.92 -7.58
C ILE A 115 0.89 -27.50 -6.65
N PRO A 116 -0.13 -28.25 -7.12
CA PRO A 116 -1.15 -28.81 -6.23
C PRO A 116 -0.55 -29.70 -5.13
N GLU A 117 0.45 -30.52 -5.49
CA GLU A 117 1.18 -31.39 -4.56
C GLU A 117 1.94 -30.57 -3.51
N LEU A 118 2.68 -29.53 -3.93
CA LEU A 118 3.38 -28.62 -3.01
C LEU A 118 2.40 -27.93 -2.04
N LEU A 119 1.24 -27.49 -2.53
CA LEU A 119 0.22 -26.84 -1.70
C LEU A 119 -0.37 -27.82 -0.68
N ALA A 120 -0.66 -29.06 -1.08
CA ALA A 120 -1.14 -30.11 -0.18
C ALA A 120 -0.11 -30.43 0.91
N GLN A 121 1.16 -30.60 0.54
CA GLN A 121 2.26 -30.88 1.49
C GLN A 121 2.51 -29.74 2.48
N THR A 122 2.29 -28.50 2.07
CA THR A 122 2.48 -27.31 2.92
C THR A 122 1.21 -26.91 3.69
N GLY A 123 0.07 -27.58 3.46
CA GLY A 123 -1.22 -27.20 4.04
C GLY A 123 -1.73 -25.84 3.55
N THR A 124 -1.31 -25.40 2.37
CA THR A 124 -1.70 -24.13 1.78
C THR A 124 -2.96 -24.32 0.92
N THR A 125 -3.98 -23.51 1.15
CA THR A 125 -5.23 -23.59 0.37
C THR A 125 -5.08 -22.96 -1.02
N GLY A 126 -5.90 -23.40 -1.98
CA GLY A 126 -5.95 -22.79 -3.33
C GLY A 126 -6.22 -21.29 -3.28
N GLN A 127 -7.07 -20.83 -2.36
CA GLN A 127 -7.36 -19.41 -2.16
C GLN A 127 -6.16 -18.62 -1.61
N GLN A 128 -5.41 -19.16 -0.64
CA GLN A 128 -4.18 -18.53 -0.13
C GLN A 128 -3.14 -18.39 -1.24
N PHE A 129 -2.97 -19.42 -2.06
CA PHE A 129 -2.09 -19.39 -3.21
C PHE A 129 -2.54 -18.37 -4.27
N ALA A 130 -3.85 -18.31 -4.57
CA ALA A 130 -4.41 -17.32 -5.49
C ALA A 130 -4.13 -15.88 -5.00
N HIS A 131 -4.28 -15.60 -3.71
CA HIS A 131 -3.93 -14.28 -3.16
C HIS A 131 -2.44 -13.95 -3.26
N LEU A 132 -1.55 -14.94 -3.19
CA LEU A 132 -0.12 -14.74 -3.46
C LEU A 132 0.13 -14.34 -4.93
N LEU A 133 -0.52 -15.03 -5.87
CA LEU A 133 -0.42 -14.73 -7.30
C LEU A 133 -0.96 -13.33 -7.59
N ILE A 134 -2.14 -13.00 -7.08
CA ILE A 134 -2.76 -11.68 -7.22
C ILE A 134 -1.85 -10.59 -6.65
N ARG A 135 -1.29 -10.79 -5.45
CA ARG A 135 -0.35 -9.84 -4.84
C ARG A 135 0.88 -9.63 -5.72
N SER A 136 1.47 -10.70 -6.25
CA SER A 136 2.61 -10.63 -7.16
C SER A 136 2.26 -9.86 -8.43
N TYR A 137 1.08 -10.11 -9.00
CA TYR A 137 0.55 -9.40 -10.15
C TYR A 137 0.36 -7.90 -9.86
N GLN A 138 -0.22 -7.55 -8.71
CA GLN A 138 -0.37 -6.17 -8.24
C GLN A 138 0.97 -5.44 -8.07
N GLU A 139 1.97 -6.10 -7.51
CA GLU A 139 3.32 -5.56 -7.35
C GLU A 139 3.99 -5.33 -8.72
N MET A 140 3.87 -6.29 -9.64
CA MET A 140 4.40 -6.18 -11.01
C MET A 140 3.74 -5.05 -11.80
N ALA A 141 2.43 -4.89 -11.67
CA ALA A 141 1.64 -3.85 -12.34
C ALA A 141 1.67 -2.50 -11.60
N GLN A 142 2.32 -2.39 -10.44
CA GLN A 142 2.28 -1.20 -9.57
C GLN A 142 0.85 -0.70 -9.29
N ASN A 143 -0.09 -1.63 -9.08
CA ASN A 143 -1.52 -1.35 -8.90
C ASN A 143 -2.15 -0.51 -10.04
N ASP A 144 -1.62 -0.56 -11.26
CA ASP A 144 -2.19 0.12 -12.42
C ASP A 144 -2.96 -0.87 -13.30
N PHE A 145 -4.31 -0.76 -13.30
CA PHE A 145 -5.21 -1.61 -14.08
C PHE A 145 -6.15 -0.74 -14.94
N PRO A 146 -5.69 -0.23 -16.10
CA PRO A 146 -6.42 0.76 -16.89
C PRO A 146 -7.81 0.33 -17.34
N ASP A 147 -8.03 -0.95 -17.60
CA ASP A 147 -9.33 -1.43 -18.08
C ASP A 147 -10.36 -1.50 -16.95
N LEU A 148 -9.96 -1.92 -15.74
CA LEU A 148 -10.83 -1.84 -14.56
C LEU A 148 -11.12 -0.38 -14.17
N GLU A 149 -10.14 0.50 -14.28
CA GLU A 149 -10.33 1.96 -14.09
C GLU A 149 -11.36 2.52 -15.07
N ARG A 150 -11.20 2.20 -16.36
CA ARG A 150 -12.07 2.68 -17.43
C ARG A 150 -13.50 2.21 -17.23
N SER A 151 -13.70 0.92 -16.98
CA SER A 151 -15.02 0.33 -16.71
C SER A 151 -15.70 1.01 -15.51
N ALA A 152 -14.98 1.26 -14.42
CA ALA A 152 -15.53 1.92 -13.25
C ALA A 152 -15.87 3.41 -13.52
N GLU A 153 -15.01 4.12 -14.26
CA GLU A 153 -15.25 5.52 -14.63
C GLU A 153 -16.41 5.69 -15.62
N GLU A 154 -16.61 4.74 -16.54
CA GLU A 154 -17.73 4.72 -17.48
C GLU A 154 -19.06 4.51 -16.74
N VAL A 155 -19.09 3.59 -15.77
CA VAL A 155 -20.28 3.28 -14.97
C VAL A 155 -20.64 4.40 -14.00
N GLY A 156 -19.64 4.97 -13.33
CA GLY A 156 -19.83 6.08 -12.38
C GLY A 156 -19.86 7.46 -13.03
N GLU A 157 -19.62 7.56 -14.33
CA GLU A 157 -19.51 8.82 -15.08
C GLU A 157 -18.51 9.81 -14.44
N ARG A 158 -17.47 9.28 -13.78
CA ARG A 158 -16.49 10.03 -12.97
C ARG A 158 -17.08 10.93 -11.88
N ARG A 159 -18.33 10.69 -11.46
CA ARG A 159 -18.97 11.43 -10.36
C ARG A 159 -18.24 11.13 -9.06
N PHE A 160 -17.97 12.18 -8.28
CA PHE A 160 -17.25 12.08 -7.02
C PHE A 160 -17.55 13.28 -6.11
N PRO A 161 -17.96 13.09 -4.84
CA PRO A 161 -18.23 11.80 -4.19
C PRO A 161 -19.57 11.17 -4.63
N LEU A 162 -19.71 9.85 -4.48
CA LEU A 162 -20.98 9.13 -4.63
C LEU A 162 -21.66 8.94 -3.27
N THR A 163 -22.98 9.17 -3.22
CA THR A 163 -23.82 8.85 -2.07
C THR A 163 -24.29 7.38 -2.10
N VAL A 164 -24.89 6.90 -1.01
CA VAL A 164 -25.53 5.58 -1.00
C VAL A 164 -26.68 5.54 -2.03
N ASP A 165 -27.47 6.60 -2.13
CA ASP A 165 -28.58 6.68 -3.08
C ASP A 165 -28.12 6.67 -4.54
N ASP A 166 -26.98 7.30 -4.84
CA ASP A 166 -26.34 7.21 -6.15
C ASP A 166 -26.00 5.76 -6.49
N LEU A 167 -25.40 5.03 -5.55
CA LEU A 167 -25.03 3.62 -5.75
C LEU A 167 -26.26 2.72 -5.89
N LEU A 168 -27.29 2.92 -5.07
CA LEU A 168 -28.56 2.20 -5.22
C LEU A 168 -29.23 2.48 -6.57
N SER A 169 -29.09 3.70 -7.09
CA SER A 169 -29.57 4.08 -8.42
C SER A 169 -28.75 3.42 -9.54
N LEU A 170 -27.42 3.36 -9.39
CA LEU A 170 -26.55 2.63 -10.31
C LEU A 170 -26.85 1.12 -10.30
N CYS A 171 -27.01 0.51 -9.12
CA CYS A 171 -27.43 -0.88 -8.99
C CYS A 171 -28.72 -1.14 -9.78
N ARG A 172 -29.77 -0.32 -9.57
CA ARG A 172 -31.04 -0.44 -10.30
C ARG A 172 -30.86 -0.30 -11.82
N ARG A 173 -30.08 0.69 -12.27
CA ARG A 173 -29.79 0.93 -13.69
C ARG A 173 -29.14 -0.28 -14.37
N HIS A 174 -28.29 -1.01 -13.65
CA HIS A 174 -27.58 -2.19 -14.15
C HIS A 174 -28.28 -3.53 -13.80
N GLY A 175 -29.55 -3.48 -13.39
CA GLY A 175 -30.35 -4.68 -13.12
C GLY A 175 -30.01 -5.40 -11.81
N VAL A 176 -29.35 -4.71 -10.88
CA VAL A 176 -29.05 -5.23 -9.53
C VAL A 176 -30.11 -4.75 -8.55
N LYS A 177 -30.86 -5.69 -7.97
CA LYS A 177 -31.85 -5.46 -6.90
C LYS A 177 -31.18 -5.64 -5.54
N VAL A 178 -31.53 -4.80 -4.57
CA VAL A 178 -31.02 -4.90 -3.20
C VAL A 178 -32.14 -5.33 -2.26
N HIS A 179 -31.95 -6.48 -1.61
CA HIS A 179 -32.83 -7.01 -0.57
C HIS A 179 -32.16 -6.89 0.80
N TRP A 180 -32.92 -6.43 1.79
CA TRP A 180 -32.41 -6.21 3.14
C TRP A 180 -32.79 -7.38 4.05
N PHE A 181 -31.82 -7.86 4.82
CA PHE A 181 -32.03 -8.88 5.85
C PHE A 181 -31.52 -8.42 7.22
N ASP A 182 -32.03 -9.05 8.27
CA ASP A 182 -31.67 -8.74 9.65
C ASP A 182 -30.97 -9.97 10.27
N ARG A 183 -29.66 -9.85 10.52
CA ARG A 183 -28.86 -10.92 11.15
C ARG A 183 -27.84 -10.31 12.11
N LYS A 184 -27.85 -10.77 13.36
CA LYS A 184 -26.89 -10.35 14.39
C LYS A 184 -25.51 -10.99 14.17
N PRO A 185 -24.43 -10.39 14.72
CA PRO A 185 -23.12 -11.04 14.77
C PRO A 185 -23.21 -12.42 15.44
N LEU A 186 -22.46 -13.38 14.89
CA LEU A 186 -22.32 -14.75 15.38
C LEU A 186 -20.86 -15.03 15.73
N LEU A 187 -20.60 -15.92 16.67
CA LEU A 187 -19.23 -16.40 16.90
C LEU A 187 -18.90 -17.44 15.82
N ALA A 188 -17.84 -17.21 15.07
CA ALA A 188 -17.30 -18.15 14.08
C ALA A 188 -15.93 -18.64 14.54
N ARG A 189 -15.60 -19.89 14.21
CA ARG A 189 -14.28 -20.46 14.49
C ARG A 189 -13.36 -20.20 13.29
N ASP A 190 -12.20 -19.61 13.53
CA ASP A 190 -11.14 -19.33 12.55
C ASP A 190 -9.80 -19.77 13.14
N ASN A 191 -9.15 -20.77 12.52
CA ASN A 191 -7.81 -21.27 12.90
C ASN A 191 -7.61 -21.37 14.45
N ASP A 192 -8.52 -22.12 15.11
CA ASP A 192 -8.58 -22.33 16.57
C ASP A 192 -8.94 -21.13 17.45
N ARG A 193 -9.54 -20.07 16.88
CA ARG A 193 -10.04 -18.91 17.63
C ARG A 193 -11.51 -18.65 17.36
N GLU A 194 -12.23 -18.18 18.37
CA GLU A 194 -13.56 -17.61 18.20
C GLU A 194 -13.44 -16.12 17.84
N VAL A 195 -13.93 -15.77 16.65
CA VAL A 195 -13.99 -14.39 16.18
C VAL A 195 -15.46 -14.00 15.99
N ARG A 196 -15.81 -12.77 16.34
CA ARG A 196 -17.15 -12.25 16.06
C ARG A 196 -17.26 -12.05 14.55
N SER A 197 -18.18 -12.78 13.93
CA SER A 197 -18.45 -12.73 12.51
C SER A 197 -19.79 -12.07 12.19
N VAL A 198 -19.83 -11.29 11.12
CA VAL A 198 -21.06 -10.69 10.57
C VAL A 198 -21.09 -10.92 9.07
N MET A 199 -22.15 -11.59 8.61
CA MET A 199 -22.51 -11.60 7.19
C MET A 199 -23.04 -10.20 6.83
N ARG A 200 -22.28 -9.48 6.01
CA ARG A 200 -22.59 -8.10 5.62
C ARG A 200 -23.45 -8.08 4.38
N SER A 201 -23.02 -8.77 3.33
CA SER A 201 -23.76 -8.84 2.08
C SER A 201 -23.31 -10.02 1.22
N PHE A 202 -24.18 -10.50 0.34
CA PHE A 202 -23.84 -11.54 -0.65
C PHE A 202 -24.64 -11.34 -1.93
N TYR A 203 -24.17 -11.97 -3.01
CA TYR A 203 -24.77 -11.89 -4.33
C TYR A 203 -25.48 -13.20 -4.66
N GLU A 204 -26.72 -13.11 -5.12
CA GLU A 204 -27.50 -14.21 -5.69
C GLU A 204 -27.72 -13.93 -7.18
N ALA A 205 -27.32 -14.89 -8.02
CA ALA A 205 -27.51 -14.80 -9.45
C ALA A 205 -29.01 -14.71 -9.80
N PRO A 206 -29.39 -13.96 -10.85
CA PRO A 206 -28.52 -13.23 -11.78
C PRO A 206 -28.21 -11.77 -11.38
N GLY A 207 -28.83 -11.26 -10.32
CA GLY A 207 -28.96 -9.80 -10.13
C GLY A 207 -29.42 -9.35 -8.76
N THR A 208 -29.34 -10.18 -7.72
CA THR A 208 -29.86 -9.84 -6.41
C THR A 208 -28.73 -9.73 -5.40
N VAL A 209 -28.66 -8.61 -4.68
CA VAL A 209 -27.74 -8.41 -3.55
C VAL A 209 -28.55 -8.45 -2.27
N TYR A 210 -28.21 -9.37 -1.38
CA TYR A 210 -28.71 -9.37 -0.02
C TYR A 210 -27.75 -8.58 0.85
N ALA A 211 -28.24 -7.56 1.57
CA ALA A 211 -27.45 -6.72 2.45
C ALA A 211 -28.04 -6.68 3.86
N ASN A 212 -27.18 -6.76 4.87
CA ASN A 212 -27.58 -6.68 6.26
C ASN A 212 -28.03 -5.25 6.58
N ARG A 213 -29.21 -5.09 7.21
CA ARG A 213 -29.78 -3.77 7.55
C ARG A 213 -28.87 -2.95 8.45
N GLU A 214 -28.02 -3.58 9.26
CA GLU A 214 -27.01 -2.87 10.07
C GLU A 214 -26.02 -2.05 9.21
N LEU A 215 -25.80 -2.40 7.93
CA LEU A 215 -24.98 -1.59 7.02
C LEU A 215 -25.58 -0.19 6.77
N GLN A 216 -26.89 -0.01 6.92
CA GLN A 216 -27.52 1.31 6.74
C GLN A 216 -27.05 2.33 7.77
N LYS A 217 -26.56 1.87 8.93
CA LYS A 217 -25.98 2.72 9.97
C LYS A 217 -24.51 3.09 9.70
N ASP A 218 -23.88 2.44 8.73
CA ASP A 218 -22.49 2.69 8.31
C ASP A 218 -22.43 2.90 6.78
N PRO A 219 -22.78 4.12 6.31
CA PRO A 219 -22.77 4.45 4.88
C PRO A 219 -21.43 4.13 4.21
N ALA A 220 -20.32 4.30 4.93
CA ALA A 220 -18.98 4.08 4.39
C ALA A 220 -18.72 2.62 4.00
N ARG A 221 -19.21 1.67 4.80
CA ARG A 221 -19.14 0.24 4.44
C ARG A 221 -20.17 -0.14 3.40
N LEU A 222 -21.39 0.39 3.51
CA LEU A 222 -22.46 0.12 2.56
C LEU A 222 -22.07 0.53 1.14
N LYS A 223 -21.44 1.71 0.97
CA LYS A 223 -20.93 2.18 -0.32
C LYS A 223 -19.99 1.16 -0.97
N PHE A 224 -19.04 0.62 -0.21
CA PHE A 224 -18.09 -0.37 -0.73
C PHE A 224 -18.76 -1.70 -1.10
N ASP A 225 -19.66 -2.20 -0.26
CA ASP A 225 -20.36 -3.45 -0.51
C ASP A 225 -21.25 -3.35 -1.77
N LEU A 226 -22.01 -2.27 -1.93
CA LEU A 226 -22.82 -2.03 -3.13
C LEU A 226 -21.95 -1.90 -4.38
N ALA A 227 -20.87 -1.12 -4.32
CA ALA A 227 -19.96 -0.91 -5.45
C ALA A 227 -19.27 -2.22 -5.89
N SER A 228 -18.87 -3.08 -4.94
CA SER A 228 -18.22 -4.36 -5.24
C SER A 228 -19.18 -5.39 -5.80
N HIS A 229 -20.44 -5.43 -5.35
CA HIS A 229 -21.45 -6.31 -5.95
C HIS A 229 -21.92 -5.81 -7.32
N LEU A 230 -22.02 -4.49 -7.51
CA LEU A 230 -22.26 -3.89 -8.82
C LEU A 230 -21.15 -4.27 -9.80
N ALA A 231 -19.88 -4.25 -9.36
CA ALA A 231 -18.75 -4.68 -10.17
C ALA A 231 -18.92 -6.13 -10.68
N HIS A 232 -19.40 -7.04 -9.83
CA HIS A 232 -19.64 -8.44 -10.22
C HIS A 232 -20.65 -8.56 -11.36
N ARG A 233 -21.73 -7.77 -11.30
CA ARG A 233 -22.72 -7.73 -12.38
C ARG A 233 -22.11 -7.22 -13.69
N ILE A 234 -21.21 -6.23 -13.62
CA ILE A 234 -20.66 -5.54 -14.78
C ILE A 234 -19.52 -6.32 -15.43
N LEU A 235 -18.58 -6.81 -14.62
CA LEU A 235 -17.37 -7.49 -15.09
C LEU A 235 -17.60 -8.97 -15.41
N HIS A 236 -18.53 -9.62 -14.70
CA HIS A 236 -18.72 -11.08 -14.76
C HIS A 236 -20.16 -11.50 -15.09
N GLY A 237 -21.01 -10.55 -15.50
CA GLY A 237 -22.39 -10.83 -15.89
C GLY A 237 -23.30 -11.26 -14.73
N GLY A 238 -22.85 -11.20 -13.48
CA GLY A 238 -23.69 -11.54 -12.32
C GLY A 238 -23.99 -13.03 -12.18
N ASP A 239 -23.06 -13.89 -12.61
CA ASP A 239 -23.18 -15.36 -12.58
C ASP A 239 -23.18 -16.00 -11.17
N GLY A 240 -23.12 -15.20 -10.10
CA GLY A 240 -23.12 -15.66 -8.71
C GLY A 240 -21.82 -16.26 -8.20
N LEU A 241 -20.79 -16.44 -9.02
CA LEU A 241 -19.47 -16.90 -8.60
C LEU A 241 -18.67 -15.73 -8.00
N LYS A 242 -19.14 -15.24 -6.86
CA LYS A 242 -18.56 -14.16 -6.07
C LYS A 242 -18.68 -14.48 -4.59
N SER A 243 -17.61 -14.25 -3.84
CA SER A 243 -17.60 -14.57 -2.42
C SER A 243 -18.44 -13.59 -1.59
N ALA A 244 -19.13 -14.12 -0.57
CA ALA A 244 -20.04 -13.38 0.32
C ALA A 244 -19.31 -12.49 1.35
N HIS A 245 -19.50 -11.17 1.30
CA HIS A 245 -18.85 -10.24 2.22
C HIS A 245 -19.18 -10.53 3.69
N ALA A 246 -18.23 -11.14 4.39
CA ALA A 246 -18.26 -11.29 5.83
C ALA A 246 -17.14 -10.49 6.51
N THR A 247 -17.38 -10.16 7.77
CA THR A 247 -16.39 -9.59 8.68
C THR A 247 -16.14 -10.59 9.78
N GLY A 248 -14.88 -10.76 10.23
CA GLY A 248 -14.55 -11.61 11.39
C GLY A 248 -14.70 -13.11 11.18
N GLY A 249 -14.44 -13.59 9.96
CA GLY A 249 -14.29 -15.01 9.61
C GLY A 249 -13.02 -15.21 8.77
N GLU A 250 -12.96 -16.34 8.06
CA GLU A 250 -11.79 -16.87 7.35
C GLU A 250 -10.87 -15.79 6.73
N MET A 251 -9.62 -15.81 7.18
CA MET A 251 -8.64 -14.78 6.89
C MET A 251 -8.21 -14.79 5.43
N GLY A 252 -8.58 -13.73 4.71
CA GLY A 252 -8.22 -13.52 3.31
C GLY A 252 -9.40 -13.53 2.36
N GLY A 253 -10.58 -13.95 2.79
CA GLY A 253 -11.75 -14.03 1.93
C GLY A 253 -13.05 -13.79 2.67
N SER A 254 -14.05 -13.48 1.90
CA SER A 254 -15.44 -13.80 2.22
C SER A 254 -15.56 -15.34 2.33
N PRO A 255 -16.04 -15.92 3.45
CA PRO A 255 -16.14 -17.38 3.58
C PRO A 255 -17.06 -17.91 2.48
N THR A 256 -16.57 -18.89 1.74
CA THR A 256 -17.42 -19.70 0.86
C THR A 256 -18.24 -20.62 1.75
N GLY A 257 -19.55 -20.65 1.55
CA GLY A 257 -20.39 -21.61 2.24
C GLY A 257 -19.91 -23.03 1.93
N THR A 258 -19.73 -23.84 2.97
CA THR A 258 -19.77 -25.31 2.94
C THR A 258 -19.12 -25.98 1.73
N VAL A 259 -17.84 -25.72 1.49
CA VAL A 259 -17.01 -26.69 0.76
C VAL A 259 -16.01 -27.21 1.78
N GLU A 260 -16.10 -28.51 2.05
CA GLU A 260 -15.13 -29.22 2.87
C GLU A 260 -13.72 -28.85 2.40
N ASN A 261 -12.79 -28.73 3.35
CA ASN A 261 -11.37 -28.52 3.09
C ASN A 261 -10.80 -29.76 2.37
N THR A 262 -11.18 -29.96 1.10
CA THR A 262 -10.64 -30.99 0.23
C THR A 262 -9.23 -30.52 -0.08
N GLY A 263 -8.25 -30.94 0.73
CA GLY A 263 -6.85 -30.57 0.58
C GLY A 263 -6.44 -30.68 -0.89
N GLY A 264 -6.25 -29.53 -1.55
CA GLY A 264 -6.06 -29.45 -2.99
C GLY A 264 -6.41 -28.07 -3.55
N MET A 265 -5.86 -27.75 -4.72
CA MET A 265 -6.12 -26.51 -5.44
C MET A 265 -7.37 -26.68 -6.31
N ASN A 266 -8.52 -26.11 -5.91
CA ASN A 266 -9.70 -26.02 -6.78
C ASN A 266 -9.61 -24.78 -7.67
N ALA A 267 -9.77 -24.94 -8.98
CA ALA A 267 -9.79 -23.83 -9.95
C ALA A 267 -10.87 -22.78 -9.61
N GLN A 268 -11.98 -23.21 -8.99
CA GLN A 268 -13.07 -22.32 -8.57
C GLN A 268 -12.66 -21.37 -7.43
N ASP A 269 -11.78 -21.80 -6.52
CA ASP A 269 -11.28 -20.95 -5.43
C ASP A 269 -10.36 -19.85 -5.98
N VAL A 270 -9.51 -20.23 -6.94
CA VAL A 270 -8.62 -19.29 -7.64
C VAL A 270 -9.43 -18.27 -8.42
N LEU A 271 -10.46 -18.72 -9.14
CA LEU A 271 -11.35 -17.84 -9.89
C LEU A 271 -12.12 -16.88 -8.95
N SER A 272 -12.62 -17.38 -7.83
CA SER A 272 -13.36 -16.56 -6.85
C SER A 272 -12.46 -15.48 -6.23
N ALA A 273 -11.22 -15.84 -5.85
CA ALA A 273 -10.23 -14.89 -5.35
C ALA A 273 -9.85 -13.82 -6.39
N TRP A 274 -9.68 -14.23 -7.66
CA TRP A 274 -9.39 -13.31 -8.76
C TRP A 274 -10.53 -12.31 -8.97
N ARG A 275 -11.78 -12.79 -9.00
CA ARG A 275 -12.96 -11.94 -9.17
C ARG A 275 -13.20 -11.01 -8.00
N ASP A 276 -12.95 -11.46 -6.77
CA ASP A 276 -13.00 -10.59 -5.60
C ASP A 276 -11.97 -9.45 -5.68
N PHE A 277 -10.78 -9.74 -6.21
CA PHE A 277 -9.78 -8.71 -6.50
C PHE A 277 -10.29 -7.72 -7.56
N GLU A 278 -10.78 -8.19 -8.72
CA GLU A 278 -11.28 -7.32 -9.79
C GLU A 278 -12.45 -6.46 -9.32
N CYS A 279 -13.43 -7.06 -8.64
CA CYS A 279 -14.58 -6.38 -8.07
C CYS A 279 -14.17 -5.38 -6.98
N GLY A 280 -13.19 -5.72 -6.15
CA GLY A 280 -12.66 -4.84 -5.09
C GLY A 280 -11.90 -3.64 -5.66
N PHE A 281 -11.10 -3.85 -6.71
CA PHE A 281 -10.40 -2.78 -7.41
C PHE A 281 -11.40 -1.84 -8.12
N PHE A 282 -12.35 -2.42 -8.88
CA PHE A 282 -13.43 -1.67 -9.53
C PHE A 282 -14.22 -0.84 -8.52
N ALA A 283 -14.60 -1.41 -7.37
CA ALA A 283 -15.33 -0.68 -6.33
C ALA A 283 -14.54 0.53 -5.83
N GLY A 284 -13.22 0.36 -5.63
CA GLY A 284 -12.33 1.46 -5.30
C GLY A 284 -12.27 2.53 -6.39
N ALA A 285 -12.21 2.14 -7.66
CA ALA A 285 -12.19 3.06 -8.80
C ALA A 285 -13.53 3.78 -9.01
N LEU A 286 -14.66 3.11 -8.75
CA LEU A 286 -16.00 3.70 -8.85
C LEU A 286 -16.23 4.75 -7.76
N LEU A 287 -15.89 4.41 -6.51
CA LEU A 287 -16.06 5.31 -5.36
C LEU A 287 -15.04 6.46 -5.38
N CYS A 288 -13.87 6.21 -5.95
CA CYS A 288 -12.77 7.16 -6.03
C CYS A 288 -12.17 7.18 -7.45
N PRO A 289 -12.85 7.80 -8.44
CA PRO A 289 -12.38 7.90 -9.82
C PRO A 289 -10.99 8.58 -9.89
N LYS A 290 -10.10 8.09 -10.76
CA LYS A 290 -8.65 8.38 -10.70
C LYS A 290 -8.34 9.88 -10.66
N ARG A 291 -8.92 10.67 -11.57
CA ARG A 291 -8.66 12.12 -11.66
C ARG A 291 -9.32 12.92 -10.53
N PRO A 292 -10.65 12.82 -10.28
CA PRO A 292 -11.29 13.52 -9.16
C PRO A 292 -10.65 13.20 -7.81
N PHE A 293 -10.36 11.92 -7.56
CA PHE A 293 -9.80 11.48 -6.29
C PHE A 293 -8.36 11.96 -6.09
N ARG A 294 -7.52 11.96 -7.14
CA ARG A 294 -6.17 12.52 -7.07
C ARG A 294 -6.17 14.02 -6.73
N ARG A 295 -7.13 14.80 -7.24
CA ARG A 295 -7.32 16.22 -6.86
C ARG A 295 -7.69 16.34 -5.38
N PHE A 296 -8.61 15.49 -4.91
CA PHE A 296 -8.98 15.42 -3.50
C PHE A 296 -7.78 15.10 -2.60
N LEU A 297 -7.03 14.03 -2.90
CA LEU A 297 -5.83 13.65 -2.15
C LEU A 297 -4.82 14.79 -2.10
N SER A 298 -4.62 15.48 -3.22
CA SER A 298 -3.72 16.63 -3.27
C SER A 298 -4.23 17.76 -2.36
N ARG A 299 -5.52 18.09 -2.37
CA ARG A 299 -6.09 19.15 -1.51
C ARG A 299 -5.95 18.84 -0.02
N GLU A 300 -6.08 17.56 0.33
CA GLU A 300 -6.02 17.08 1.71
C GLU A 300 -4.61 16.66 2.13
N SER A 301 -3.58 16.94 1.31
CA SER A 301 -2.18 16.53 1.54
C SER A 301 -2.04 15.04 1.92
N TYR A 302 -2.80 14.18 1.25
CA TYR A 302 -2.84 12.73 1.47
C TYR A 302 -3.13 12.30 2.92
N ARG A 303 -3.83 13.14 3.70
CA ARG A 303 -4.31 12.78 5.04
C ARG A 303 -5.42 11.72 4.95
N VAL A 304 -5.32 10.68 5.78
CA VAL A 304 -6.28 9.55 5.76
C VAL A 304 -7.59 9.95 6.43
N GLU A 305 -7.54 10.81 7.44
CA GLU A 305 -8.68 11.31 8.21
C GLU A 305 -9.71 12.05 7.34
N ALA A 306 -9.27 12.56 6.19
CA ALA A 306 -10.13 13.17 5.19
C ALA A 306 -11.16 12.18 4.61
N CYS A 307 -11.05 10.86 4.87
CA CYS A 307 -12.04 9.85 4.50
C CYS A 307 -13.45 10.18 5.02
N SER A 308 -13.53 10.85 6.18
CA SER A 308 -14.80 11.30 6.78
C SER A 308 -15.57 12.26 5.87
N LYS A 309 -14.86 13.14 5.13
CA LYS A 309 -15.46 14.09 4.17
C LYS A 309 -16.14 13.41 2.97
N LEU A 310 -15.83 12.13 2.73
CA LEU A 310 -16.35 11.32 1.63
C LEU A 310 -17.32 10.22 2.12
N GLU A 311 -17.48 10.10 3.44
CA GLU A 311 -18.08 8.95 4.10
C GLU A 311 -17.51 7.63 3.53
N LEU A 312 -16.19 7.51 3.53
CA LEU A 312 -15.48 6.28 3.13
C LEU A 312 -14.65 5.77 4.29
N THR A 313 -14.43 4.45 4.32
CA THR A 313 -13.57 3.86 5.35
C THR A 313 -12.10 4.22 5.07
N PRO A 314 -11.26 4.34 6.11
CA PRO A 314 -9.82 4.58 5.92
C PRO A 314 -9.15 3.53 5.01
N ALA A 315 -9.60 2.28 5.06
CA ALA A 315 -9.07 1.19 4.24
C ALA A 315 -9.31 1.40 2.74
N VAL A 316 -10.44 2.01 2.34
CA VAL A 316 -10.71 2.33 0.92
C VAL A 316 -9.77 3.44 0.45
N ILE A 317 -9.64 4.50 1.25
CA ILE A 317 -8.76 5.64 0.95
C ILE A 317 -7.30 5.21 0.84
N MET A 318 -6.79 4.51 1.86
CA MET A 318 -5.40 4.03 1.88
C MET A 318 -5.09 3.12 0.70
N ARG A 319 -5.96 2.14 0.39
CA ARG A 319 -5.78 1.26 -0.79
C ARG A 319 -5.78 2.07 -2.08
N ARG A 320 -6.72 2.99 -2.23
CA ARG A 320 -6.84 3.79 -3.45
C ARG A 320 -5.68 4.76 -3.66
N MET A 321 -5.13 5.34 -2.60
CA MET A 321 -3.92 6.17 -2.65
C MET A 321 -2.78 5.44 -3.37
N THR A 322 -2.60 4.14 -3.10
CA THR A 322 -1.53 3.33 -3.72
C THR A 322 -1.67 3.17 -5.24
N ALA A 323 -2.89 3.31 -5.79
CA ALA A 323 -3.16 3.14 -7.22
C ALA A 323 -3.13 4.47 -8.00
N VAL A 324 -3.61 5.57 -7.39
CA VAL A 324 -3.81 6.85 -8.10
C VAL A 324 -2.68 7.87 -7.90
N SER A 325 -1.87 7.67 -6.86
CA SER A 325 -0.79 8.58 -6.50
C SER A 325 0.23 8.74 -7.65
N PRO A 326 0.74 9.96 -7.90
CA PRO A 326 1.90 10.19 -8.77
C PRO A 326 3.13 9.39 -8.33
N TYR A 327 3.37 9.37 -7.02
CA TYR A 327 4.43 8.58 -6.43
C TYR A 327 4.03 7.11 -6.39
N ARG A 328 4.91 6.18 -6.80
CA ARG A 328 4.57 4.75 -6.97
C ARG A 328 5.07 3.83 -5.85
N HIS A 329 5.98 4.30 -5.00
CA HIS A 329 6.63 3.46 -3.99
C HIS A 329 5.81 3.40 -2.69
N TRP A 330 4.61 2.83 -2.77
CA TRP A 330 3.68 2.67 -1.65
C TRP A 330 3.63 1.23 -1.11
N HIS A 331 3.20 1.10 0.13
CA HIS A 331 2.69 -0.15 0.70
C HIS A 331 1.42 0.10 1.51
N PHE A 332 0.61 -0.94 1.66
CA PHE A 332 -0.60 -0.94 2.47
C PHE A 332 -0.76 -2.27 3.20
N PHE A 333 -1.14 -2.21 4.48
CA PHE A 333 -1.44 -3.36 5.33
C PHE A 333 -2.77 -3.18 6.06
N ASP A 334 -3.56 -4.24 6.09
CA ASP A 334 -4.69 -4.43 7.00
C ASP A 334 -4.37 -5.60 7.94
N ALA A 335 -4.11 -5.29 9.21
CA ALA A 335 -3.53 -6.22 10.16
C ALA A 335 -4.48 -6.49 11.34
N TYR A 336 -4.70 -7.75 11.67
CA TYR A 336 -5.55 -8.23 12.76
C TYR A 336 -4.72 -8.94 13.85
N PRO A 337 -5.09 -8.81 15.14
CA PRO A 337 -4.44 -9.56 16.21
C PRO A 337 -4.51 -11.08 15.97
N PRO A 338 -3.44 -11.84 16.25
CA PRO A 338 -2.20 -11.44 16.93
C PRO A 338 -1.09 -10.98 15.97
N GLY A 339 -1.37 -10.79 14.68
CA GLY A 339 -0.36 -10.50 13.65
C GLY A 339 -0.71 -11.03 12.26
N TYR A 340 -1.99 -11.27 11.97
CA TYR A 340 -2.40 -11.66 10.62
C TYR A 340 -2.57 -10.45 9.72
N LEU A 341 -2.17 -10.57 8.46
CA LEU A 341 -2.39 -9.56 7.44
C LEU A 341 -3.50 -10.00 6.50
N ARG A 342 -4.67 -9.36 6.61
CA ARG A 342 -5.83 -9.64 5.77
C ARG A 342 -5.66 -9.11 4.34
N ALA A 343 -5.06 -7.93 4.21
CA ALA A 343 -4.76 -7.32 2.93
C ALA A 343 -3.34 -6.73 2.96
N VAL A 344 -2.60 -6.96 1.88
CA VAL A 344 -1.19 -6.54 1.75
C VAL A 344 -0.95 -6.10 0.33
N TYR A 345 -0.36 -4.91 0.18
CA TYR A 345 0.21 -4.42 -1.06
C TYR A 345 1.61 -3.87 -0.80
N ARG A 346 2.57 -4.17 -1.67
CA ARG A 346 3.98 -3.76 -1.54
C ARG A 346 4.53 -3.22 -2.86
N GLY A 347 3.97 -2.11 -3.37
CA GLY A 347 4.49 -1.43 -4.56
C GLY A 347 5.93 -0.91 -4.41
N ASN A 348 6.36 -0.64 -3.17
CA ASN A 348 7.77 -0.36 -2.84
C ASN A 348 8.61 -1.61 -2.53
N GLY A 349 7.96 -2.77 -2.43
CA GLY A 349 8.63 -4.03 -2.18
C GLY A 349 9.26 -4.19 -0.80
N ILE A 350 8.71 -3.50 0.21
CA ILE A 350 9.09 -3.67 1.62
C ILE A 350 9.10 -5.16 2.03
N PRO A 351 10.19 -5.67 2.61
CA PRO A 351 10.25 -7.07 3.04
C PRO A 351 9.31 -7.30 4.22
N LEU A 352 8.63 -8.46 4.21
CA LEU A 352 7.74 -8.90 5.28
C LEU A 352 8.13 -10.32 5.73
N PRO A 353 8.13 -10.61 7.04
CA PRO A 353 8.41 -11.93 7.56
C PRO A 353 7.15 -12.82 7.52
N TRP A 354 6.77 -13.31 6.34
CA TRP A 354 5.66 -14.26 6.31
C TRP A 354 6.03 -15.57 7.02
N GLY A 355 5.12 -16.04 7.86
CA GLY A 355 5.06 -17.41 8.33
C GLY A 355 4.27 -18.27 7.35
N ASN A 356 2.94 -18.09 7.28
CA ASN A 356 2.03 -18.91 6.45
C ASN A 356 1.14 -18.08 5.49
N PHE A 357 1.70 -17.40 4.48
CA PHE A 357 0.97 -16.56 3.48
C PHE A 357 0.14 -15.37 4.03
N ALA A 358 -0.32 -15.41 5.28
CA ALA A 358 -1.17 -14.42 5.95
C ALA A 358 -0.71 -14.08 7.38
N MET A 359 -0.25 -15.05 8.19
CA MET A 359 0.28 -14.75 9.53
C MET A 359 1.76 -14.33 9.47
N VAL A 360 2.06 -13.22 10.15
CA VAL A 360 3.42 -12.71 10.31
C VAL A 360 4.07 -13.46 11.47
N SER A 361 5.17 -14.17 11.19
CA SER A 361 5.92 -14.89 12.22
C SER A 361 6.91 -13.93 12.89
N ASP A 362 6.80 -13.82 14.22
CA ASP A 362 7.68 -12.98 15.04
C ASP A 362 7.78 -11.50 14.57
N PRO A 363 6.63 -10.77 14.50
CA PRO A 363 6.60 -9.40 14.00
C PRO A 363 7.41 -8.45 14.87
N CYS A 364 8.16 -7.54 14.25
CA CYS A 364 8.93 -6.52 14.97
C CYS A 364 8.02 -5.64 15.85
N PRO A 365 8.19 -5.62 17.19
CA PRO A 365 7.34 -4.85 18.09
C PRO A 365 7.58 -3.34 18.02
N HIS A 366 8.62 -2.91 17.29
CA HIS A 366 8.92 -1.49 17.05
C HIS A 366 8.32 -0.96 15.75
N TRP A 367 7.78 -1.83 14.90
CA TRP A 367 7.03 -1.39 13.73
C TRP A 367 5.64 -0.92 14.18
N ALA A 368 5.27 0.32 13.86
CA ALA A 368 4.02 0.95 14.29
C ALA A 368 2.78 0.06 14.14
N VAL A 369 2.60 -0.60 12.99
CA VAL A 369 1.47 -1.50 12.73
C VAL A 369 1.36 -2.63 13.76
N PHE A 370 2.46 -3.34 14.05
CA PHE A 370 2.48 -4.45 15.00
C PHE A 370 2.51 -3.98 16.45
N ARG A 371 3.18 -2.86 16.73
CA ARG A 371 3.17 -2.21 18.04
C ARG A 371 1.76 -1.81 18.47
N MET A 372 0.96 -1.26 17.55
CA MET A 372 -0.43 -0.86 17.79
C MET A 372 -1.37 -2.05 17.95
N LEU A 373 -1.06 -3.19 17.30
CA LEU A 373 -1.78 -4.45 17.51
C LEU A 373 -1.58 -5.00 18.93
N GLY A 374 -0.33 -5.01 19.40
CA GLY A 374 0.03 -5.54 20.73
C GLY A 374 -0.38 -4.65 21.91
N ARG A 375 -0.48 -3.33 21.72
CA ARG A 375 -0.81 -2.38 22.79
C ARG A 375 -2.31 -2.08 22.81
N GLY A 376 -3.02 -2.51 23.86
CA GLY A 376 -4.47 -2.26 24.03
C GLY A 376 -4.90 -0.80 24.23
N LYS A 377 -3.98 0.15 24.42
CA LYS A 377 -4.29 1.50 24.94
C LYS A 377 -4.07 2.67 23.97
N THR A 378 -3.31 2.52 22.88
CA THR A 378 -3.10 3.62 21.92
C THR A 378 -4.12 3.56 20.79
N SER A 379 -5.06 4.50 20.79
CA SER A 379 -6.07 4.70 19.73
C SER A 379 -5.70 5.77 18.72
N GLN A 380 -4.73 6.64 19.03
CA GLN A 380 -4.37 7.72 18.12
C GLN A 380 -3.60 7.21 16.89
N PRO A 381 -3.87 7.77 15.70
CA PRO A 381 -3.04 7.54 14.54
C PRO A 381 -1.58 7.87 14.84
N ALA A 382 -0.67 7.12 14.25
CA ALA A 382 0.77 7.29 14.46
C ALA A 382 1.49 7.31 13.12
N SER A 383 2.22 8.39 12.88
CA SER A 383 3.15 8.51 11.75
C SER A 383 4.56 8.21 12.24
N GLN A 384 5.31 7.34 11.56
CA GLN A 384 6.62 6.87 12.00
C GLN A 384 7.64 6.86 10.86
N ILE A 385 8.78 7.51 11.06
CA ILE A 385 10.00 7.30 10.26
C ILE A 385 10.68 6.03 10.74
N SER A 386 10.93 5.10 9.82
CA SER A 386 11.51 3.80 10.14
C SER A 386 12.69 3.49 9.24
N VAL A 387 13.80 3.03 9.85
CA VAL A 387 14.91 2.41 9.11
C VAL A 387 14.78 0.90 9.26
N LEU A 388 14.48 0.21 8.17
CA LEU A 388 14.40 -1.25 8.11
C LEU A 388 15.74 -1.82 7.71
N ILE A 389 16.31 -2.66 8.56
CA ILE A 389 17.55 -3.39 8.27
C ILE A 389 17.19 -4.80 7.82
N ASP A 390 17.57 -5.16 6.60
CA ASP A 390 17.35 -6.47 6.00
C ASP A 390 18.67 -6.99 5.40
N GLY A 391 19.37 -7.83 6.16
CA GLY A 391 20.75 -8.21 5.86
C GLY A 391 21.65 -6.98 5.84
N GLU A 392 22.33 -6.75 4.72
CA GLU A 392 23.21 -5.58 4.50
C GLU A 392 22.44 -4.32 4.05
N ARG A 393 21.16 -4.44 3.71
CA ARG A 393 20.36 -3.33 3.19
C ARG A 393 19.73 -2.53 4.33
N ALA A 394 19.83 -1.21 4.25
CA ALA A 394 19.08 -0.29 5.09
C ALA A 394 18.07 0.50 4.24
N LEU A 395 16.78 0.41 4.57
CA LEU A 395 15.68 0.98 3.81
C LEU A 395 14.93 2.00 4.66
N LEU A 396 14.62 3.17 4.09
CA LEU A 396 13.97 4.26 4.81
C LEU A 396 12.50 4.36 4.42
N TYR A 397 11.62 4.13 5.39
CA TYR A 397 10.17 4.21 5.22
C TYR A 397 9.56 5.29 6.09
N CYS A 398 8.46 5.87 5.60
CA CYS A 398 7.52 6.61 6.44
C CYS A 398 6.16 5.93 6.36
N CYS A 399 5.59 5.59 7.50
CA CYS A 399 4.30 4.91 7.62
C CYS A 399 3.33 5.73 8.45
N HIS A 400 2.05 5.69 8.10
CA HIS A 400 0.95 6.20 8.89
C HIS A 400 0.00 5.04 9.23
N SER A 401 -0.18 4.78 10.52
CA SER A 401 -0.96 3.66 11.04
C SER A 401 -2.12 4.16 11.90
N LEU A 402 -3.29 3.54 11.75
CA LEU A 402 -4.47 3.83 12.57
C LEU A 402 -5.10 2.54 13.10
N ARG A 403 -5.58 2.57 14.34
CA ARG A 403 -6.35 1.47 14.91
C ARG A 403 -7.83 1.76 14.73
N THR A 404 -8.57 0.79 14.23
CA THR A 404 -10.03 0.89 14.09
C THR A 404 -10.69 -0.44 14.41
N ARG A 405 -12.00 -0.53 14.18
CA ARG A 405 -12.78 -1.75 14.34
C ARG A 405 -13.47 -2.08 13.03
N ASP A 406 -13.62 -3.37 12.78
CA ASP A 406 -14.48 -3.84 11.71
C ASP A 406 -15.97 -3.79 12.10
N MET A 407 -16.87 -4.17 11.18
CA MET A 407 -18.31 -4.14 11.43
C MET A 407 -18.74 -5.09 12.57
N ALA A 408 -17.98 -6.15 12.84
CA ALA A 408 -18.25 -7.08 13.94
C ALA A 408 -17.64 -6.61 15.28
N GLY A 409 -16.96 -5.46 15.27
CA GLY A 409 -16.31 -4.85 16.43
C GLY A 409 -14.91 -5.36 16.72
N ASN A 410 -14.35 -6.24 15.87
CA ASN A 410 -13.01 -6.76 16.07
C ASN A 410 -11.98 -5.64 15.81
N PRO A 411 -10.99 -5.46 16.71
CA PRO A 411 -9.97 -4.45 16.53
C PRO A 411 -8.97 -4.89 15.45
N HIS A 412 -8.57 -3.95 14.60
CA HIS A 412 -7.52 -4.14 13.61
C HIS A 412 -6.76 -2.84 13.38
N VAL A 413 -5.61 -2.92 12.71
CA VAL A 413 -4.73 -1.79 12.42
C VAL A 413 -4.54 -1.69 10.91
N LEU A 414 -4.89 -0.53 10.37
CA LEU A 414 -4.62 -0.19 8.99
C LEU A 414 -3.34 0.63 8.93
N SER A 415 -2.47 0.33 7.98
CA SER A 415 -1.22 1.07 7.78
C SER A 415 -1.00 1.33 6.30
N VAL A 416 -0.64 2.56 5.98
CA VAL A 416 -0.15 2.96 4.66
C VAL A 416 1.25 3.53 4.83
N GLY A 417 2.12 3.35 3.85
CA GLY A 417 3.43 3.99 3.91
C GLY A 417 4.12 4.06 2.57
N ILE A 418 5.24 4.78 2.56
CA ILE A 418 6.06 5.02 1.38
C ILE A 418 7.52 4.72 1.66
N ASP A 419 8.24 4.28 0.63
CA ASP A 419 9.70 4.39 0.60
C ASP A 419 10.06 5.87 0.38
N LEU A 420 11.03 6.40 1.13
CA LEU A 420 11.49 7.77 0.95
C LEU A 420 12.71 7.87 0.02
N ALA A 421 13.46 6.79 -0.20
CA ALA A 421 14.72 6.83 -0.92
C ALA A 421 14.56 7.32 -2.38
N PRO A 422 13.62 6.80 -3.19
CA PRO A 422 13.46 7.31 -4.56
C PRO A 422 13.08 8.78 -4.64
N ALA A 423 12.36 9.30 -3.64
CA ALA A 423 11.98 10.71 -3.58
C ALA A 423 13.11 11.62 -3.06
N LEU A 424 13.97 11.11 -2.18
CA LEU A 424 15.20 11.80 -1.76
C LEU A 424 16.18 11.92 -2.94
N GLU A 425 16.43 10.79 -3.61
CA GLU A 425 17.26 10.75 -4.82
C GLU A 425 16.69 11.68 -5.89
N SER A 426 15.36 11.73 -6.07
CA SER A 426 14.73 12.61 -7.06
C SER A 426 14.95 14.11 -6.82
N GLN A 427 15.28 14.49 -5.58
CA GLN A 427 15.57 15.86 -5.17
C GLN A 427 17.08 16.18 -5.15
N GLY A 428 17.94 15.22 -5.48
CA GLY A 428 19.40 15.37 -5.47
C GLY A 428 20.03 15.10 -4.10
N PHE A 429 19.30 14.46 -3.18
CA PHE A 429 19.89 14.03 -1.90
C PHE A 429 20.51 12.64 -2.03
N ASP A 430 21.62 12.42 -1.32
CA ASP A 430 22.17 11.09 -1.09
C ASP A 430 21.28 10.34 -0.07
N ALA A 431 20.40 9.50 -0.59
CA ALA A 431 19.49 8.71 0.23
C ALA A 431 20.24 7.73 1.15
N GLU A 432 21.37 7.17 0.71
CA GLU A 432 22.13 6.21 1.50
C GLU A 432 22.80 6.89 2.70
N ALA A 433 23.43 8.04 2.49
CA ALA A 433 23.98 8.86 3.58
C ALA A 433 22.90 9.28 4.59
N ILE A 434 21.71 9.64 4.10
CA ILE A 434 20.54 9.96 4.94
C ILE A 434 20.11 8.75 5.78
N VAL A 435 19.94 7.58 5.16
CA VAL A 435 19.54 6.36 5.88
C VAL A 435 20.58 6.01 6.95
N GLN A 436 21.87 6.07 6.61
CA GLN A 436 22.95 5.79 7.56
C GLN A 436 23.00 6.79 8.71
N SER A 437 22.76 8.07 8.46
CA SER A 437 22.70 9.10 9.50
C SER A 437 21.62 8.80 10.55
N ILE A 438 20.41 8.46 10.10
CA ILE A 438 19.30 8.07 10.99
C ILE A 438 19.64 6.77 11.71
N HIS A 439 20.15 5.77 10.99
CA HIS A 439 20.50 4.48 11.56
C HIS A 439 21.53 4.63 12.70
N GLN A 440 22.60 5.40 12.49
CA GLN A 440 23.62 5.66 13.50
C GLN A 440 23.07 6.40 14.72
N ALA A 441 22.22 7.42 14.51
CA ALA A 441 21.58 8.15 15.59
C ALA A 441 20.71 7.22 16.45
N CYS A 442 19.89 6.38 15.82
CA CYS A 442 19.07 5.39 16.49
C CYS A 442 19.91 4.32 17.20
N ARG A 443 20.99 3.82 16.58
CA ARG A 443 21.87 2.79 17.17
C ARG A 443 22.48 3.25 18.49
N ARG A 444 22.82 4.54 18.62
CA ARG A 444 23.32 5.14 19.87
C ARG A 444 22.27 5.22 20.99
N HIS A 445 20.97 5.12 20.66
CA HIS A 445 19.85 5.32 21.58
C HIS A 445 18.90 4.11 21.56
N SER A 446 19.46 2.91 21.72
CA SER A 446 18.71 1.65 21.80
C SER A 446 17.73 1.39 20.64
N GLY A 447 18.03 1.95 19.47
CA GLY A 447 17.29 1.82 18.22
C GLY A 447 16.21 2.87 17.97
N THR A 448 16.05 3.90 18.82
CA THR A 448 15.12 5.03 18.59
C THR A 448 15.78 6.35 18.90
N ALA A 449 15.72 7.30 17.95
CA ALA A 449 16.29 8.64 18.15
C ALA A 449 15.54 9.69 17.34
N THR A 450 15.62 10.95 17.78
CA THR A 450 15.21 12.09 16.95
C THR A 450 16.03 12.13 15.67
N VAL A 451 15.37 12.41 14.54
CA VAL A 451 16.05 12.51 13.24
C VAL A 451 17.02 13.71 13.26
N PRO A 452 18.29 13.55 12.87
CA PRO A 452 19.25 14.65 12.80
C PRO A 452 18.74 15.82 11.96
N ALA A 453 19.04 17.06 12.35
CA ALA A 453 18.43 18.27 11.77
C ALA A 453 18.58 18.38 10.25
N THR A 454 19.76 18.06 9.71
CA THR A 454 20.05 18.08 8.27
C THR A 454 19.21 17.04 7.52
N THR A 455 19.12 15.82 8.06
CA THR A 455 18.29 14.75 7.52
C THR A 455 16.80 15.05 7.63
N ALA A 456 16.36 15.64 8.75
CA ALA A 456 14.98 16.05 8.95
C ALA A 456 14.57 17.14 7.95
N ALA A 457 15.48 18.05 7.60
CA ALA A 457 15.24 19.04 6.55
C ALA A 457 15.04 18.38 5.18
N ALA A 458 15.88 17.41 4.81
CA ALA A 458 15.72 16.66 3.55
C ALA A 458 14.40 15.88 3.49
N ILE A 459 14.02 15.19 4.57
CA ILE A 459 12.74 14.47 4.66
C ILE A 459 11.56 15.45 4.58
N ARG A 460 11.64 16.61 5.24
CA ARG A 460 10.61 17.65 5.17
C ARG A 460 10.45 18.21 3.76
N THR A 461 11.57 18.42 3.06
CA THR A 461 11.58 18.79 1.64
C THR A 461 10.84 17.76 0.80
N VAL A 462 11.16 16.47 0.95
CA VAL A 462 10.47 15.39 0.24
C VAL A 462 8.98 15.33 0.58
N GLY A 463 8.60 15.43 1.86
CA GLY A 463 7.19 15.45 2.28
C GLY A 463 6.40 16.59 1.62
N ARG A 464 7.01 17.77 1.49
CA ARG A 464 6.42 18.92 0.77
C ARG A 464 6.32 18.67 -0.73
N VAL A 465 7.36 18.15 -1.38
CA VAL A 465 7.33 17.86 -2.83
C VAL A 465 6.26 16.83 -3.16
N LEU A 466 6.20 15.73 -2.39
CA LEU A 466 5.20 14.67 -2.56
C LEU A 466 3.79 15.11 -2.14
N ASN A 467 3.68 16.20 -1.39
CA ASN A 467 2.44 16.69 -0.76
C ASN A 467 1.82 15.69 0.22
N ILE A 468 2.65 14.96 0.96
CA ILE A 468 2.19 13.94 1.90
C ILE A 468 2.41 14.47 3.32
N GLY A 469 1.34 14.98 3.94
CA GLY A 469 1.40 15.72 5.20
C GLY A 469 2.02 14.92 6.34
N TRP A 470 1.63 13.65 6.47
CA TRP A 470 2.12 12.76 7.53
C TRP A 470 3.62 12.44 7.45
N VAL A 471 4.31 12.71 6.33
CA VAL A 471 5.78 12.60 6.24
C VAL A 471 6.46 13.68 7.09
N GLY A 472 5.94 14.91 7.05
CA GLY A 472 6.45 16.01 7.88
C GLY A 472 6.14 15.81 9.35
N GLU A 473 4.91 15.40 9.66
CA GLU A 473 4.44 15.12 11.03
C GLU A 473 5.21 13.96 11.69
N ALA A 474 5.60 12.94 10.91
CA ALA A 474 6.39 11.82 11.42
C ALA A 474 7.75 12.24 12.02
N LEU A 475 8.27 13.42 11.66
CA LEU A 475 9.52 13.97 12.21
C LEU A 475 9.36 14.53 13.63
N GLU A 476 8.13 14.75 14.10
CA GLU A 476 7.83 15.18 15.47
C GLU A 476 7.99 14.04 16.49
N SER A 477 8.01 12.80 15.99
CA SER A 477 8.27 11.60 16.78
C SER A 477 9.67 11.04 16.52
N PRO A 478 10.29 10.33 17.48
CA PRO A 478 11.56 9.65 17.24
C PRO A 478 11.46 8.65 16.09
N ALA A 479 12.46 8.64 15.22
CA ALA A 479 12.62 7.57 14.24
C ALA A 479 12.95 6.25 14.94
N SER A 480 12.60 5.14 14.31
CA SER A 480 12.82 3.80 14.86
C SER A 480 13.55 2.89 13.88
N VAL A 481 14.55 2.17 14.36
CA VAL A 481 15.08 1.00 13.65
C VAL A 481 14.09 -0.15 13.81
N ILE A 482 13.71 -0.75 12.69
CA ILE A 482 12.80 -1.90 12.62
C ILE A 482 13.51 -3.04 11.87
N CYS A 483 12.97 -4.25 12.01
CA CYS A 483 13.49 -5.45 11.36
C CYS A 483 12.36 -6.21 10.68
N PRO A 484 12.65 -7.00 9.63
CA PRO A 484 11.69 -7.92 9.08
C PRO A 484 11.27 -8.91 10.16
N ARG A 485 12.21 -9.60 10.82
CA ARG A 485 11.94 -10.60 11.89
C ARG A 485 12.56 -10.17 13.22
N SER A 486 11.87 -10.35 14.36
CA SER A 486 12.43 -9.95 15.67
C SER A 486 13.64 -10.78 16.09
N ASN A 487 13.69 -12.06 15.70
CA ASN A 487 14.85 -12.94 15.93
C ASN A 487 16.10 -12.60 15.08
N ALA A 488 16.00 -11.67 14.12
CA ALA A 488 17.14 -11.05 13.43
C ALA A 488 17.21 -9.53 13.70
N CYS A 489 16.74 -9.10 14.88
CA CYS A 489 16.62 -7.68 15.21
C CYS A 489 18.01 -7.01 15.36
N PRO A 490 18.30 -5.92 14.62
CA PRO A 490 19.59 -5.22 14.61
C PRO A 490 19.78 -4.28 15.81
N ARG A 491 18.80 -4.21 16.73
CA ARG A 491 18.80 -3.27 17.86
C ARG A 491 19.62 -3.84 19.03
N THR A 492 20.09 -2.94 19.88
CA THR A 492 20.73 -3.30 21.16
C THR A 492 20.05 -2.51 22.29
N PRO A 493 19.29 -3.15 23.19
CA PRO A 493 18.97 -4.58 23.23
C PRO A 493 18.10 -5.01 22.03
N ALA A 494 18.21 -6.28 21.66
CA ALA A 494 17.39 -6.86 20.61
C ALA A 494 15.91 -6.84 21.01
N CYS A 495 15.04 -6.89 20.01
CA CYS A 495 13.60 -7.00 20.18
C CYS A 495 13.30 -8.23 21.07
N SER A 496 12.59 -8.06 22.19
CA SER A 496 12.20 -9.19 23.03
C SER A 496 11.24 -10.07 22.23
N ALA A 497 11.68 -11.28 21.87
CA ALA A 497 10.79 -12.28 21.30
C ALA A 497 9.65 -12.53 22.29
N THR A 498 8.40 -12.32 21.88
CA THR A 498 7.28 -13.00 22.53
C THR A 498 7.64 -14.49 22.55
N ALA A 499 7.56 -15.13 23.72
CA ALA A 499 8.14 -16.44 23.99
C ALA A 499 7.98 -17.40 22.79
N PRO A 500 9.08 -17.94 22.23
CA PRO A 500 9.00 -18.83 21.10
C PRO A 500 8.19 -20.07 21.50
N ALA A 501 7.26 -20.49 20.65
CA ALA A 501 6.87 -21.89 20.61
C ALA A 501 8.18 -22.69 20.48
N THR A 502 8.36 -23.67 21.36
CA THR A 502 9.53 -24.55 21.47
C THR A 502 10.07 -24.87 20.08
N ARG A 503 11.22 -24.28 19.75
CA ARG A 503 11.95 -24.58 18.51
C ARG A 503 12.29 -26.05 18.53
N THR A 504 11.62 -26.83 17.71
CA THR A 504 12.15 -28.12 17.25
C THR A 504 13.50 -27.81 16.62
N THR A 505 14.56 -28.38 17.19
CA THR A 505 15.93 -28.23 16.72
C THR A 505 15.99 -28.49 15.22
N GLU A 506 16.38 -27.48 14.44
CA GLU A 506 16.50 -27.63 12.99
C GLU A 506 17.49 -28.77 12.69
N ILE A 507 17.12 -29.65 11.75
CA ILE A 507 17.92 -30.82 11.34
C ILE A 507 19.33 -30.40 10.88
N SER A 508 19.50 -29.17 10.39
CA SER A 508 20.78 -28.54 10.07
C SER A 508 21.70 -28.42 11.29
N ALA A 509 21.16 -28.04 12.45
CA ALA A 509 21.92 -27.95 13.70
C ALA A 509 22.32 -29.35 14.21
N VAL A 510 21.41 -30.33 14.10
CA VAL A 510 21.69 -31.74 14.44
C VAL A 510 22.75 -32.33 13.51
N ARG A 511 22.68 -32.06 12.20
CA ARG A 511 23.67 -32.49 11.21
C ARG A 511 25.05 -31.90 11.51
N GLN A 512 25.12 -30.63 11.89
CA GLN A 512 26.39 -29.99 12.22
C GLN A 512 26.99 -30.56 13.51
N GLN A 513 26.15 -30.86 14.50
CA GLN A 513 26.54 -31.56 15.73
C GLN A 513 27.11 -32.96 15.43
N ILE A 514 26.46 -33.73 14.57
CA ILE A 514 26.94 -35.06 14.13
C ILE A 514 28.28 -34.96 13.41
N LEU A 515 28.46 -33.94 12.55
CA LEU A 515 29.73 -33.72 11.84
C LEU A 515 30.86 -33.29 12.79
N ASP A 516 30.56 -32.47 13.80
CA ASP A 516 31.54 -32.04 14.80
C ASP A 516 31.92 -33.17 15.77
N GLU A 517 30.97 -34.03 16.14
CA GLU A 517 31.22 -35.26 16.91
C GLU A 517 32.03 -36.30 16.13
N SER A 518 31.76 -36.45 14.83
CA SER A 518 32.54 -37.31 13.93
C SER A 518 33.99 -36.81 13.77
N ARG A 519 34.21 -35.50 13.68
CA ARG A 519 35.55 -34.90 13.59
C ARG A 519 36.36 -35.08 14.87
N ARG A 520 35.72 -35.00 16.04
CA ARG A 520 36.38 -35.23 17.35
C ARG A 520 36.80 -36.68 17.56
N LYS A 521 36.08 -37.66 17.00
CA LYS A 521 36.45 -39.08 17.08
C LYS A 521 37.61 -39.50 16.17
N ASN A 522 37.96 -38.68 15.17
CA ASN A 522 39.10 -38.93 14.28
C ASN A 522 40.40 -38.23 14.73
N THR A 523 40.40 -37.58 15.89
CA THR A 523 41.58 -36.89 16.46
C THR A 523 42.07 -37.50 17.79
N THR A 524 41.54 -38.66 18.15
CA THR A 524 42.01 -39.58 19.20
C THR A 524 42.19 -40.94 18.57
#